data_AF-A0A978W313-F1
#
_entry.id   AF-A0A978W313-F1
#
_cell.length_a   1.000
_cell.length_b   1.000
_cell.length_c   1.000
_cell.angle_alpha   90.00
_cell.angle_beta   90.00
_cell.angle_gamma   90.00
#
_symmetry.space_group_name_H-M   'P 1'
#
loop_
_entity.id
_entity.type
_entity.pdbx_description
1 polymer ?
#
loop_
_entity_poly.entity_id
_entity_poly.type
_entity_poly.pdbx_seq_one_letter_code
_entity_poly.pdbx_strand_id
1 'polypeptide(L)'
;MLAMEEHRRKFHGIKVVPIAPLVTHLLFVDDIILVGRANVQESARLLDCIRRAADFNLAFLAKLGWTMAANIEKIWVKMLKAKYCRLDSFLHYPWVPKLTDFRPSPRARGIDDIPLMADNLKSQDGLSWNVDLVKEIFEEESAKAILGIHWARSYLEDRIIWLDSKKGNFSVKSAYLEINASKFNLDQSKVWKLLCDYVKRLWFGSKWCLRLDQVEFSSFVDYLNFILKSVYNSLKMEKKKEFTLFGALIIEFVWRKRNQFVFKNETLDPTHDINTLNSRAKELFVAAGPVQKLAPRAQVSSNANWKPPQHDFIKLNFDASIKQDVSAIGLVARDHWGNAIKMWSKKSSSLNVDLAKCIALEWAIDLATSQG
;
A
#
# COMPACT_ATOMS: atom_id res chain seq x y z
N MET A 1 -2.99 -4.45 5.61
CA MET A 1 -2.97 -4.76 7.06
C MET A 1 -4.15 -5.64 7.47
N LEU A 2 -5.39 -5.24 7.17
CA LEU A 2 -6.59 -6.05 7.45
C LEU A 2 -6.52 -7.46 6.83
N ALA A 3 -6.16 -7.56 5.55
CA ALA A 3 -5.94 -8.85 4.87
C ALA A 3 -4.86 -9.75 5.51
N MET A 4 -3.84 -9.18 6.17
CA MET A 4 -2.83 -9.99 6.88
C MET A 4 -3.37 -10.55 8.20
N GLU A 5 -4.21 -9.80 8.91
CA GLU A 5 -4.83 -10.26 10.16
C GLU A 5 -5.96 -11.27 9.88
N GLU A 6 -6.66 -11.14 8.75
CA GLU A 6 -7.59 -12.13 8.21
C GLU A 6 -6.88 -13.45 7.90
N HIS A 7 -5.76 -13.42 7.17
CA HIS A 7 -4.97 -14.63 6.88
C HIS A 7 -4.42 -15.31 8.15
N ARG A 8 -4.24 -14.56 9.24
CA ARG A 8 -3.82 -15.08 10.56
C ARG A 8 -4.98 -15.63 11.38
N ARG A 9 -6.21 -15.68 10.83
CA ARG A 9 -7.46 -16.05 11.52
C ARG A 9 -7.70 -15.25 12.80
N LYS A 10 -7.19 -14.02 12.84
CA LYS A 10 -7.36 -13.13 13.99
C LYS A 10 -8.64 -12.31 13.90
N PHE A 11 -9.27 -12.29 12.72
CA PHE A 11 -10.61 -11.79 12.46
C PHE A 11 -11.50 -12.92 11.98
N HIS A 12 -12.67 -13.03 12.60
CA HIS A 12 -13.62 -14.08 12.28
C HIS A 12 -14.62 -13.66 11.19
N GLY A 13 -14.81 -12.37 10.92
CA GLY A 13 -15.71 -11.88 9.89
C GLY A 13 -17.15 -12.37 10.03
N ILE A 14 -17.96 -12.17 8.99
CA ILE A 14 -19.30 -12.73 8.86
C ILE A 14 -19.36 -13.54 7.57
N LYS A 15 -19.99 -14.71 7.63
CA LYS A 15 -20.43 -15.44 6.45
C LYS A 15 -21.89 -15.13 6.21
N VAL A 16 -22.20 -14.63 5.02
CA VAL A 16 -23.59 -14.34 4.61
C VAL A 16 -24.38 -15.64 4.45
N VAL A 17 -23.74 -16.69 3.94
CA VAL A 17 -24.27 -18.06 3.88
C VAL A 17 -23.13 -19.06 4.16
N PRO A 18 -23.40 -20.32 4.56
CA PRO A 18 -22.34 -21.26 4.99
C PRO A 18 -21.23 -21.49 3.96
N ILE A 19 -21.58 -21.42 2.67
CA ILE A 19 -20.72 -21.64 1.51
C ILE A 19 -20.02 -20.34 1.06
N ALA A 20 -20.50 -19.18 1.50
CA ALA A 20 -19.94 -17.89 1.10
C ALA A 20 -18.55 -17.66 1.70
N PRO A 21 -17.70 -16.89 0.98
CA PRO A 21 -16.45 -16.41 1.53
C PRO A 21 -16.68 -15.60 2.80
N LEU A 22 -15.72 -15.69 3.72
CA LEU A 22 -15.71 -14.93 4.96
C LEU A 22 -15.52 -13.45 4.62
N VAL A 23 -16.44 -12.58 5.04
CA VAL A 23 -16.32 -11.13 4.84
C VAL A 23 -15.84 -10.51 6.14
N THR A 24 -14.62 -9.97 6.15
CA THR A 24 -14.02 -9.29 7.32
C THR A 24 -13.99 -7.77 7.17
N HIS A 25 -13.95 -7.27 5.94
CA HIS A 25 -13.94 -5.85 5.64
C HIS A 25 -14.51 -5.59 4.24
N LEU A 26 -15.28 -4.52 4.10
CA LEU A 26 -15.71 -3.98 2.81
C LEU A 26 -15.10 -2.59 2.64
N LEU A 27 -14.41 -2.39 1.53
CA LEU A 27 -13.76 -1.14 1.18
C LEU A 27 -14.56 -0.48 0.06
N PHE A 28 -15.24 0.61 0.39
CA PHE A 28 -15.77 1.55 -0.59
C PHE A 28 -14.79 2.72 -0.74
N VAL A 29 -15.03 3.59 -1.73
CA VAL A 29 -14.13 4.72 -2.01
C VAL A 29 -14.02 5.66 -0.80
N ASP A 30 -15.13 5.88 -0.09
CA ASP A 30 -15.19 6.79 1.06
C ASP A 30 -15.44 6.08 2.41
N ASP A 31 -16.00 4.86 2.38
CA ASP A 31 -16.42 4.13 3.58
C ASP A 31 -15.66 2.80 3.76
N ILE A 32 -15.33 2.49 5.01
CA ILE A 32 -14.81 1.18 5.40
C ILE A 32 -15.77 0.55 6.39
N ILE A 33 -16.38 -0.57 6.01
CA ILE A 33 -17.19 -1.37 6.92
C ILE A 33 -16.30 -2.50 7.46
N LEU A 34 -16.00 -2.44 8.75
CA LEU A 34 -15.23 -3.47 9.45
C LEU A 34 -16.19 -4.44 10.13
N VAL A 35 -15.99 -5.73 9.87
CA VAL A 35 -16.92 -6.78 10.30
C VAL A 35 -16.16 -7.78 11.17
N GLY A 36 -16.61 -7.95 12.42
CA GLY A 36 -15.99 -8.84 13.40
C GLY A 36 -16.92 -9.15 14.56
N ARG A 37 -16.49 -10.05 15.44
CA ARG A 37 -17.25 -10.38 16.65
C ARG A 37 -17.17 -9.21 17.64
N ALA A 38 -18.26 -8.97 18.35
CA ALA A 38 -18.33 -7.98 19.42
C ALA A 38 -17.63 -8.49 20.69
N ASN A 39 -16.29 -8.63 20.65
CA ASN A 39 -15.47 -8.97 21.80
C ASN A 39 -14.25 -8.06 21.92
N VAL A 40 -13.80 -7.84 23.16
CA VAL A 40 -12.72 -6.90 23.50
C VAL A 40 -11.42 -7.19 22.74
N GLN A 41 -11.14 -8.48 22.48
CA GLN A 41 -9.90 -8.91 21.86
C GLN A 41 -9.86 -8.60 20.36
N GLU A 42 -10.97 -8.77 19.64
CA GLU A 42 -11.12 -8.35 18.25
C GLU A 42 -11.21 -6.82 18.12
N SER A 43 -11.92 -6.15 19.02
CA SER A 43 -11.99 -4.68 19.06
C SER A 43 -10.61 -4.04 19.27
N ALA A 44 -9.81 -4.56 20.20
CA ALA A 44 -8.45 -4.07 20.43
C ALA A 44 -7.54 -4.25 19.20
N ARG A 45 -7.72 -5.35 18.44
CA ARG A 45 -6.97 -5.60 17.20
C ARG A 45 -7.42 -4.72 16.04
N LEU A 46 -8.72 -4.46 15.91
CA LEU A 46 -9.24 -3.48 14.94
C LEU A 46 -8.66 -2.09 15.23
N LEU A 47 -8.67 -1.70 16.51
CA LEU A 47 -8.09 -0.43 16.95
C LEU A 47 -6.59 -0.36 16.63
N ASP A 48 -5.85 -1.45 16.83
CA ASP A 48 -4.43 -1.54 16.46
C ASP A 48 -4.20 -1.45 14.93
N CYS A 49 -5.05 -2.07 14.12
CA CYS A 49 -5.03 -1.90 12.66
C CYS A 49 -5.27 -0.44 12.23
N ILE A 50 -6.25 0.22 12.85
CA ILE A 50 -6.58 1.63 12.58
C ILE A 50 -5.42 2.53 13.04
N ARG A 51 -4.84 2.26 14.22
CA ARG A 51 -3.67 2.99 14.74
C ARG A 51 -2.45 2.82 13.86
N ARG A 52 -2.23 1.65 13.27
CA ARG A 52 -1.16 1.43 12.28
C ARG A 52 -1.41 2.18 10.97
N ALA A 53 -2.65 2.54 10.66
CA ALA A 53 -2.99 3.43 9.54
C ALA A 53 -2.94 4.92 9.92
N ALA A 54 -2.73 5.27 11.20
CA ALA A 54 -2.71 6.66 11.66
C ALA A 54 -1.65 7.49 10.92
N ASP A 55 -0.48 6.90 10.65
CA ASP A 55 0.58 7.58 9.89
C ASP A 55 0.15 7.90 8.45
N PHE A 56 -0.62 7.01 7.82
CA PHE A 56 -1.22 7.25 6.50
C PHE A 56 -2.34 8.30 6.56
N ASN A 57 -3.17 8.25 7.59
CA ASN A 57 -4.22 9.23 7.81
C ASN A 57 -3.63 10.63 8.01
N LEU A 58 -2.52 10.76 8.74
CA LEU A 58 -1.77 12.00 8.88
C LEU A 58 -1.22 12.48 7.52
N ALA A 59 -0.70 11.58 6.69
CA ALA A 59 -0.26 11.94 5.34
C ALA A 59 -1.42 12.39 4.43
N PHE A 60 -2.62 11.81 4.59
CA PHE A 60 -3.83 12.25 3.90
C PHE A 60 -4.35 13.59 4.42
N LEU A 61 -4.27 13.84 5.73
CA LEU A 61 -4.56 15.15 6.31
C LEU A 61 -3.59 16.21 5.79
N ALA A 62 -2.29 15.88 5.67
CA ALA A 62 -1.32 16.77 5.03
C ALA A 62 -1.68 17.06 3.56
N LYS A 63 -2.19 16.06 2.82
CA LYS A 63 -2.72 16.28 1.46
C LYS A 63 -3.92 17.23 1.45
N LEU A 64 -4.84 17.10 2.41
CA LEU A 64 -5.98 18.00 2.55
C LEU A 64 -5.51 19.42 2.84
N GLY A 65 -4.58 19.59 3.79
CA GLY A 65 -3.95 20.88 4.12
C GLY A 65 -3.23 21.51 2.93
N TRP A 66 -2.45 20.71 2.18
CA TRP A 66 -1.83 21.14 0.93
C TRP A 66 -2.86 21.60 -0.10
N THR A 67 -3.97 20.86 -0.23
CA THR A 67 -5.05 21.22 -1.16
C THR A 67 -5.72 22.54 -0.75
N MET A 68 -5.92 22.77 0.55
CA MET A 68 -6.42 24.04 1.08
C MET A 68 -5.46 25.20 0.78
N ALA A 69 -4.16 24.99 0.97
CA ALA A 69 -3.15 26.01 0.72
C ALA A 69 -3.05 26.35 -0.78
N ALA A 70 -3.00 25.34 -1.64
CA ALA A 70 -2.83 25.52 -3.09
C ALA A 70 -4.12 25.95 -3.83
N ASN A 71 -5.30 25.77 -3.23
CA ASN A 71 -6.58 26.07 -3.86
C ASN A 71 -7.44 26.98 -2.98
N ILE A 72 -6.90 28.14 -2.61
CA ILE A 72 -7.57 29.12 -1.76
C ILE A 72 -8.94 29.57 -2.31
N GLU A 73 -9.12 29.49 -3.63
CA GLU A 73 -10.34 29.93 -4.31
C GLU A 73 -11.54 29.00 -4.12
N LYS A 74 -11.33 27.75 -3.70
CA LYS A 74 -12.43 26.80 -3.53
C LYS A 74 -13.34 27.23 -2.39
N ILE A 75 -14.66 27.18 -2.62
CA ILE A 75 -15.69 27.65 -1.67
C ILE A 75 -15.51 27.04 -0.28
N TRP A 76 -15.30 25.71 -0.20
CA TRP A 76 -15.09 25.04 1.09
C TRP A 76 -13.82 25.52 1.81
N VAL A 77 -12.76 25.88 1.07
CA VAL A 77 -11.54 26.47 1.65
C VAL A 77 -11.82 27.86 2.18
N LYS A 78 -12.55 28.70 1.43
CA LYS A 78 -12.97 30.03 1.88
C LYS A 78 -13.80 29.95 3.17
N MET A 79 -14.76 29.02 3.22
CA MET A 79 -15.59 28.79 4.41
C MET A 79 -14.76 28.28 5.60
N LEU A 80 -13.85 27.32 5.40
CA LEU A 80 -12.99 26.82 6.45
C LEU A 80 -12.04 27.91 6.97
N LYS A 81 -11.45 28.72 6.08
CA LYS A 81 -10.62 29.86 6.47
C LYS A 81 -11.42 30.87 7.28
N ALA A 82 -12.60 31.29 6.81
CA ALA A 82 -13.44 32.23 7.54
C ALA A 82 -13.88 31.71 8.92
N LYS A 83 -14.13 30.40 9.04
CA LYS A 83 -14.60 29.78 10.29
C LYS A 83 -13.48 29.51 11.29
N TYR A 84 -12.30 29.08 10.83
CA TYR A 84 -11.25 28.53 11.69
C TYR A 84 -9.95 29.35 11.68
N CYS A 85 -9.66 30.11 10.63
CA CYS A 85 -8.52 31.02 10.65
C CYS A 85 -8.97 32.35 11.24
N ARG A 86 -8.66 32.56 12.53
CA ARG A 86 -8.75 33.89 13.13
C ARG A 86 -7.60 34.74 12.58
N LEU A 87 -7.83 36.06 12.47
CA LEU A 87 -6.80 37.03 12.11
C LEU A 87 -5.78 37.15 13.25
N ASP A 88 -4.95 36.13 13.44
CA ASP A 88 -3.79 36.21 14.32
C ASP A 88 -2.62 36.85 13.57
N SER A 89 -1.80 37.60 14.31
CA SER A 89 -0.61 38.26 13.79
C SER A 89 0.34 37.26 13.14
N PHE A 90 0.86 37.60 11.95
CA PHE A 90 1.76 36.70 11.21
C PHE A 90 3.11 36.47 11.91
N LEU A 91 3.40 37.27 12.92
CA LEU A 91 4.59 37.22 13.74
C LEU A 91 4.76 35.88 14.46
N HIS A 92 3.66 35.16 14.72
CA HIS A 92 3.68 33.87 15.40
C HIS A 92 3.55 32.67 14.44
N TYR A 93 3.41 32.91 13.13
CA TYR A 93 3.24 31.84 12.14
C TYR A 93 4.58 31.19 11.73
N PRO A 94 4.55 29.90 11.35
CA PRO A 94 5.73 29.16 10.91
C PRO A 94 6.10 29.48 9.44
N TRP A 95 6.63 30.67 9.17
CA TRP A 95 6.94 31.13 7.80
C TRP A 95 8.43 31.31 7.47
N VAL A 96 9.34 31.08 8.42
CA VAL A 96 10.80 31.31 8.23
C VAL A 96 11.54 29.97 8.07
N PRO A 97 12.00 29.58 6.86
CA PRO A 97 12.49 28.23 6.56
C PRO A 97 13.69 27.73 7.37
N LYS A 98 14.54 28.64 7.86
CA LYS A 98 15.82 28.31 8.52
C LYS A 98 15.74 28.23 10.04
N LEU A 99 14.55 28.42 10.63
CA LEU A 99 14.32 28.37 12.08
C LEU A 99 13.70 27.05 12.51
N THR A 100 13.87 26.70 13.79
CA THR A 100 13.16 25.58 14.42
C THR A 100 11.66 25.78 14.34
N ASP A 101 10.92 24.74 13.94
CA ASP A 101 9.47 24.78 13.67
C ASP A 101 9.03 25.85 12.67
N PHE A 102 9.98 26.42 11.92
CA PHE A 102 9.81 27.53 11.00
C PHE A 102 9.28 28.84 11.63
N ARG A 103 9.30 28.97 12.97
CA ARG A 103 8.69 30.10 13.69
C ARG A 103 9.72 31.18 14.01
N PRO A 104 9.48 32.45 13.65
CA PRO A 104 10.27 33.55 14.16
C PRO A 104 9.94 33.85 15.62
N SER A 105 10.87 34.53 16.30
CA SER A 105 10.73 35.02 17.67
C SER A 105 10.60 36.55 17.63
N PRO A 106 9.37 37.09 17.78
CA PRO A 106 9.14 38.52 17.91
C PRO A 106 9.64 39.02 19.26
N ARG A 107 10.09 40.28 19.31
CA ARG A 107 10.46 40.93 20.58
C ARG A 107 9.18 41.25 21.36
N ALA A 108 9.15 40.96 22.66
CA ALA A 108 7.93 40.96 23.50
C ALA A 108 7.26 42.34 23.75
N ARG A 109 7.71 43.44 23.14
CA ARG A 109 7.22 44.80 23.46
C ARG A 109 5.99 45.19 22.65
N GLY A 110 4.79 44.84 23.11
CA GLY A 110 3.52 45.43 22.61
C GLY A 110 3.28 45.29 21.10
N ILE A 111 3.98 44.38 20.43
CA ILE A 111 3.93 44.21 18.97
C ILE A 111 2.64 43.49 18.54
N ASP A 112 2.04 42.71 19.44
CA ASP A 112 0.82 41.95 19.17
C ASP A 112 -0.41 42.86 18.90
N ASP A 113 -0.37 44.12 19.33
CA ASP A 113 -1.43 45.12 19.06
C ASP A 113 -1.24 45.86 17.73
N ILE A 114 -0.12 45.65 17.02
CA ILE A 114 0.16 46.33 15.75
C ILE A 114 -0.37 45.44 14.61
N PRO A 115 -1.32 45.92 13.77
CA PRO A 115 -1.82 45.19 12.61
C PRO A 115 -0.80 45.22 11.47
N LEU A 116 0.35 44.56 11.68
CA LEU A 116 1.38 44.38 10.68
C LEU A 116 0.99 43.22 9.75
N MET A 117 1.09 43.46 8.45
CA MET A 117 1.12 42.42 7.43
C MET A 117 2.57 42.12 7.03
N ALA A 118 2.80 40.94 6.45
CA ALA A 118 4.13 40.57 5.95
C ALA A 118 4.66 41.58 4.92
N ASP A 119 3.77 42.25 4.18
CA ASP A 119 4.11 43.29 3.20
C ASP A 119 4.74 44.54 3.84
N ASN A 120 4.41 44.83 5.10
CA ASN A 120 5.00 45.95 5.83
C ASN A 120 6.49 45.75 6.15
N LEU A 121 7.00 44.51 6.09
CA LEU A 121 8.42 44.23 6.26
C LEU A 121 9.26 44.55 5.01
N LYS A 122 8.62 44.91 3.89
CA LYS A 122 9.31 45.29 2.66
C LYS A 122 9.84 46.73 2.73
N SER A 123 10.95 46.97 2.04
CA SER A 123 11.44 48.30 1.73
C SER A 123 10.44 49.03 0.81
N GLN A 124 10.54 50.36 0.74
CA GLN A 124 9.75 51.19 -0.17
C GLN A 124 9.94 50.82 -1.65
N ASP A 125 11.06 50.18 -1.98
CA ASP A 125 11.34 49.66 -3.33
C ASP A 125 10.56 48.38 -3.68
N GLY A 126 9.97 47.70 -2.68
CA GLY A 126 9.26 46.43 -2.82
C GLY A 126 10.14 45.22 -3.21
N LEU A 127 11.45 45.42 -3.33
CA LEU A 127 12.43 44.44 -3.84
C LEU A 127 13.43 43.98 -2.77
N SER A 128 13.40 44.62 -1.59
CA SER A 128 14.28 44.28 -0.47
C SER A 128 13.54 44.29 0.87
N TRP A 129 14.15 43.69 1.89
CA TRP A 129 13.65 43.77 3.26
C TRP A 129 13.95 45.14 3.86
N ASN A 130 13.04 45.68 4.65
CA ASN A 130 13.33 46.80 5.52
C ASN A 130 14.18 46.30 6.70
N VAL A 131 15.51 46.44 6.57
CA VAL A 131 16.49 45.86 7.51
C VAL A 131 16.29 46.39 8.93
N ASP A 132 16.00 47.68 9.07
CA ASP A 132 15.85 48.33 10.36
C ASP A 132 14.58 47.83 11.07
N LEU A 133 13.46 47.78 10.34
CA LEU A 133 12.20 47.30 10.87
C LEU A 133 12.25 45.81 11.25
N VAL A 134 12.91 44.96 10.45
CA VAL A 134 13.08 43.54 10.76
C VAL A 134 13.91 43.34 12.04
N LYS A 135 14.97 44.12 12.25
CA LYS A 135 15.80 44.06 13.46
C LYS A 135 15.08 44.62 14.69
N GLU A 136 14.16 45.56 14.50
CA GLU A 136 13.32 46.13 15.55
C GLU A 136 12.26 45.13 16.02
N ILE A 137 11.64 44.39 15.09
CA ILE A 137 10.53 43.48 15.40
C ILE A 137 11.01 42.11 15.90
N PHE A 138 12.10 41.57 15.36
CA PHE A 138 12.53 40.20 15.62
C PHE A 138 13.81 40.11 16.47
N GLU A 139 13.94 39.00 17.21
CA GLU A 139 15.19 38.64 17.88
C GLU A 139 16.32 38.39 16.88
N GLU A 140 17.57 38.52 17.30
CA GLU A 140 18.74 38.54 16.40
C GLU A 140 18.84 37.30 15.49
N GLU A 141 18.57 36.10 16.04
CA GLU A 141 18.58 34.85 15.28
C GLU A 141 17.47 34.82 14.21
N SER A 142 16.27 35.28 14.57
CA SER A 142 15.12 35.35 13.66
C SER A 142 15.31 36.40 12.59
N ALA A 143 15.81 37.60 12.95
CA ALA A 143 16.12 38.67 12.02
C ALA A 143 17.16 38.22 10.99
N LYS A 144 18.24 37.55 11.42
CA LYS A 144 19.25 37.00 10.51
C LYS A 144 18.68 35.96 9.56
N ALA A 145 17.80 35.08 10.04
CA ALA A 145 17.13 34.08 9.21
C ALA A 145 16.20 34.71 8.15
N ILE A 146 15.43 35.73 8.55
CA ILE A 146 14.52 36.48 7.67
C ILE A 146 15.29 37.23 6.59
N LEU A 147 16.32 37.99 6.96
CA LEU A 147 17.18 38.72 6.01
C LEU A 147 17.93 37.77 5.06
N GLY A 148 18.10 36.52 5.45
CA GLY A 148 18.68 35.45 4.63
C GLY A 148 17.70 34.76 3.68
N ILE A 149 16.44 35.20 3.60
CA ILE A 149 15.46 34.75 2.59
C ILE A 149 15.75 35.48 1.28
N HIS A 150 16.04 34.71 0.22
CA HIS A 150 16.35 35.26 -1.09
C HIS A 150 15.10 35.72 -1.83
N TRP A 151 15.16 36.91 -2.40
CA TRP A 151 14.16 37.45 -3.31
C TRP A 151 14.27 36.81 -4.70
N ALA A 152 13.12 36.60 -5.35
CA ALA A 152 13.10 36.15 -6.73
C ALA A 152 13.71 37.21 -7.64
N ARG A 153 14.65 36.83 -8.51
CA ARG A 153 15.34 37.74 -9.46
C ARG A 153 14.46 38.14 -10.65
N SER A 154 13.26 37.58 -10.74
CA SER A 154 12.30 37.78 -11.82
C SER A 154 10.89 37.62 -11.26
N TYR A 155 9.92 38.34 -11.82
CA TYR A 155 8.50 38.11 -11.56
C TYR A 155 8.10 36.72 -12.04
N LEU A 156 8.16 35.75 -11.14
CA LEU A 156 7.51 34.46 -11.29
C LEU A 156 6.23 34.51 -10.45
N GLU A 157 5.16 33.90 -10.94
CA GLU A 157 3.96 33.71 -10.13
C GLU A 157 4.31 32.96 -8.84
N ASP A 158 3.75 33.43 -7.72
CA ASP A 158 3.94 32.79 -6.42
C ASP A 158 3.46 31.33 -6.45
N ARG A 159 4.30 30.43 -5.95
CA ARG A 159 4.00 29.00 -5.88
C ARG A 159 4.37 28.45 -4.52
N ILE A 160 3.51 27.59 -3.99
CA ILE A 160 3.75 26.88 -2.75
C ILE A 160 4.71 25.71 -3.05
N ILE A 161 5.73 25.56 -2.21
CA ILE A 161 6.74 24.50 -2.34
C ILE A 161 6.70 23.55 -1.15
N TRP A 162 6.79 22.25 -1.43
CA TRP A 162 6.95 21.21 -0.41
C TRP A 162 8.44 21.02 -0.12
N LEU A 163 8.88 21.47 1.07
CA LEU A 163 10.31 21.51 1.43
C LEU A 163 10.98 20.13 1.42
N ASP A 164 10.26 19.06 1.77
CA ASP A 164 10.84 17.70 1.81
C ASP A 164 10.93 17.04 0.42
N SER A 165 10.63 17.78 -0.64
CA SER A 165 10.76 17.33 -2.02
C SER A 165 11.84 18.14 -2.73
N LYS A 166 12.83 17.46 -3.29
CA LYS A 166 13.89 18.09 -4.11
C LYS A 166 13.33 18.88 -5.31
N LYS A 167 12.11 18.57 -5.75
CA LYS A 167 11.41 19.25 -6.85
C LYS A 167 10.33 20.22 -6.34
N GLY A 168 10.16 20.36 -5.03
CA GLY A 168 9.09 21.17 -4.42
C GLY A 168 7.68 20.60 -4.54
N ASN A 169 7.52 19.40 -5.13
CA ASN A 169 6.21 18.79 -5.35
C ASN A 169 5.74 18.00 -4.14
N PHE A 170 4.50 18.25 -3.71
CA PHE A 170 3.84 17.46 -2.68
C PHE A 170 3.43 16.07 -3.18
N SER A 171 3.62 15.06 -2.34
CA SER A 171 3.00 13.75 -2.52
C SER A 171 2.64 13.13 -1.18
N VAL A 172 1.60 12.30 -1.14
CA VAL A 172 1.25 11.54 0.08
C VAL A 172 2.43 10.69 0.54
N LYS A 173 3.22 10.17 -0.40
CA LYS A 173 4.43 9.39 -0.11
C LYS A 173 5.49 10.22 0.61
N SER A 174 5.80 11.43 0.15
CA SER A 174 6.80 12.29 0.79
C SER A 174 6.34 12.72 2.18
N ALA A 175 5.08 13.11 2.35
CA ALA A 175 4.52 13.43 3.66
C ALA A 175 4.56 12.22 4.62
N TYR A 176 4.21 11.03 4.14
CA TYR A 176 4.28 9.80 4.94
C TYR A 176 5.71 9.47 5.38
N LEU A 177 6.70 9.65 4.49
CA LEU A 177 8.11 9.40 4.83
C LEU A 177 8.60 10.38 5.89
N GLU A 178 8.21 11.65 5.81
CA GLU A 178 8.57 12.68 6.79
C GLU A 178 7.96 12.40 8.17
N ILE A 179 6.66 12.11 8.24
CA ILE A 179 5.96 11.73 9.48
C ILE A 179 6.65 10.54 10.17
N ASN A 180 7.28 9.66 9.38
CA ASN A 180 7.95 8.47 9.85
C ASN A 180 9.47 8.58 9.79
N ALA A 181 10.04 9.78 9.63
CA ALA A 181 11.48 9.97 9.48
C ALA A 181 12.25 9.37 10.66
N SER A 182 11.73 9.49 11.88
CA SER A 182 12.30 8.86 13.09
C SER A 182 12.26 7.33 13.06
N LYS A 183 11.23 6.70 12.47
CA LYS A 183 11.13 5.24 12.27
C LYS A 183 12.08 4.76 11.15
N PHE A 184 12.32 5.62 10.16
CA PHE A 184 13.22 5.36 9.04
C PHE A 184 14.65 5.88 9.26
N ASN A 185 14.93 6.56 10.38
CA ASN A 185 16.25 7.07 10.79
C ASN A 185 17.25 5.95 11.17
N LEU A 186 16.88 4.69 10.97
CA LEU A 186 17.88 3.65 10.79
C LEU A 186 18.68 4.00 9.54
N ASP A 187 19.94 4.38 9.74
CA ASP A 187 20.92 4.62 8.69
C ASP A 187 20.74 3.56 7.58
N GLN A 188 20.24 3.98 6.43
CA GLN A 188 19.89 3.05 5.35
C GLN A 188 21.11 2.24 4.92
N SER A 189 22.33 2.79 5.10
CA SER A 189 23.57 2.06 4.87
C SER A 189 23.76 0.91 5.87
N LYS A 190 23.44 1.12 7.16
CA LYS A 190 23.49 0.07 8.20
C LYS A 190 22.41 -0.98 8.00
N VAL A 191 21.17 -0.57 7.66
CA VAL A 191 20.08 -1.51 7.34
C VAL A 191 20.45 -2.35 6.13
N TRP A 192 20.98 -1.71 5.08
CA TRP A 192 21.43 -2.41 3.89
C TRP A 192 22.59 -3.37 4.17
N LYS A 193 23.57 -2.97 4.98
CA LYS A 193 24.69 -3.82 5.39
C LYS A 193 24.22 -5.05 6.18
N LEU A 194 23.31 -4.87 7.14
CA LEU A 194 22.70 -5.96 7.90
C LEU A 194 21.92 -6.92 6.99
N LEU A 195 21.13 -6.39 6.04
CA LEU A 195 20.39 -7.21 5.08
C LEU A 195 21.32 -7.93 4.11
N CYS A 196 22.43 -7.30 3.72
CA CYS A 196 23.45 -7.88 2.86
C CYS A 196 24.10 -9.10 3.55
N ASP A 197 24.57 -8.94 4.78
CA ASP A 197 25.15 -10.04 5.56
C ASP A 197 24.13 -11.17 5.79
N TYR A 198 22.88 -10.79 6.02
CA TYR A 198 21.77 -11.73 6.16
C TYR A 198 21.52 -12.53 4.86
N VAL A 199 21.47 -11.87 3.70
CA VAL A 199 21.33 -12.51 2.38
C VAL A 199 22.50 -13.46 2.09
N LYS A 200 23.73 -13.08 2.42
CA LYS A 200 24.92 -13.93 2.27
C LYS A 200 24.77 -15.23 3.06
N ARG A 201 24.30 -15.15 4.32
CA ARG A 201 24.03 -16.32 5.18
C ARG A 201 22.92 -17.21 4.61
N LEU A 202 21.84 -16.62 4.08
CA LEU A 202 20.75 -17.37 3.44
C LEU A 202 21.23 -18.16 2.22
N TRP A 203 22.05 -17.53 1.37
CA TRP A 203 22.63 -18.19 0.21
C TRP A 203 23.59 -19.32 0.59
N PHE A 204 24.43 -19.11 1.60
CA PHE A 204 25.35 -20.13 2.11
C PHE A 204 24.62 -21.31 2.75
N GLY A 205 23.60 -21.06 3.58
CA GLY A 205 22.78 -22.11 4.21
C GLY A 205 21.76 -22.78 3.29
N SER A 206 21.64 -22.31 2.06
CA SER A 206 20.77 -22.92 1.05
C SER A 206 21.40 -24.14 0.38
N LYS A 207 20.60 -24.89 -0.38
CA LYS A 207 21.10 -25.96 -1.26
C LYS A 207 22.15 -25.52 -2.30
N TRP A 208 22.29 -24.23 -2.56
CA TRP A 208 23.25 -23.69 -3.52
C TRP A 208 24.62 -23.41 -2.88
N CYS A 209 24.70 -23.36 -1.55
CA CYS A 209 25.93 -23.15 -0.78
C CYS A 209 26.80 -21.99 -1.28
N LEU A 210 26.20 -20.92 -1.81
CA LEU A 210 26.97 -19.83 -2.43
C LEU A 210 27.72 -19.04 -1.35
N ARG A 211 29.03 -18.95 -1.52
CA ARG A 211 29.91 -18.12 -0.70
C ARG A 211 29.99 -16.73 -1.32
N LEU A 212 29.28 -15.79 -0.71
CA LEU A 212 29.25 -14.39 -1.12
C LEU A 212 30.05 -13.49 -0.17
N ASP A 213 30.91 -14.08 0.67
CA ASP A 213 31.63 -13.40 1.74
C ASP A 213 32.53 -12.27 1.21
N GLN A 214 33.20 -12.52 0.08
CA GLN A 214 34.13 -11.58 -0.55
C GLN A 214 33.46 -10.54 -1.46
N VAL A 215 32.13 -10.59 -1.62
CA VAL A 215 31.40 -9.67 -2.49
C VAL A 215 30.73 -8.61 -1.65
N GLU A 216 31.05 -7.34 -1.88
CA GLU A 216 30.31 -6.23 -1.30
C GLU A 216 29.26 -5.71 -2.27
N PHE A 217 28.02 -5.60 -1.80
CA PHE A 217 26.91 -5.04 -2.57
C PHE A 217 26.62 -3.64 -2.07
N SER A 218 26.91 -2.61 -2.87
CA SER A 218 26.58 -1.21 -2.56
C SER A 218 25.08 -0.93 -2.62
N SER A 219 24.32 -1.73 -3.38
CA SER A 219 22.87 -1.60 -3.51
C SER A 219 22.18 -2.91 -3.85
N PHE A 220 20.86 -2.93 -3.75
CA PHE A 220 20.04 -4.07 -4.20
C PHE A 220 20.17 -4.35 -5.70
N VAL A 221 20.40 -3.29 -6.49
CA VAL A 221 20.61 -3.41 -7.94
C VAL A 221 21.94 -4.12 -8.22
N ASP A 222 22.99 -3.81 -7.46
CA ASP A 222 24.30 -4.47 -7.60
C ASP A 222 24.23 -5.95 -7.21
N TYR A 223 23.51 -6.26 -6.12
CA TYR A 223 23.18 -7.63 -5.74
C TYR A 223 22.45 -8.38 -6.86
N LEU A 224 21.37 -7.82 -7.39
CA LEU A 224 20.60 -8.45 -8.47
C LEU A 224 21.45 -8.67 -9.72
N ASN A 225 22.24 -7.67 -10.10
CA ASN A 225 23.15 -7.78 -11.24
C ASN A 225 24.17 -8.89 -11.04
N PHE A 226 24.77 -9.02 -9.85
CA PHE A 226 25.72 -10.09 -9.57
C PHE A 226 25.05 -11.48 -9.67
N ILE A 227 23.90 -11.65 -9.03
CA ILE A 227 23.18 -12.93 -9.03
C ILE A 227 22.73 -13.32 -10.45
N LEU A 228 22.19 -12.38 -11.22
CA LEU A 228 21.66 -12.63 -12.57
C LEU A 228 22.74 -12.69 -13.65
N LYS A 229 23.81 -11.89 -13.56
CA LYS A 229 24.84 -11.85 -14.61
C LYS A 229 25.98 -12.82 -14.35
N SER A 230 26.43 -12.96 -13.11
CA SER A 230 27.60 -13.78 -12.77
C SER A 230 27.21 -15.22 -12.46
N VAL A 231 26.19 -15.41 -11.61
CA VAL A 231 25.80 -16.76 -11.15
C VAL A 231 24.82 -17.40 -12.13
N TYR A 232 23.72 -16.72 -12.48
CA TYR A 232 22.70 -17.32 -13.36
C TYR A 232 23.22 -17.67 -14.77
N ASN A 233 24.12 -16.85 -15.35
CA ASN A 233 24.67 -17.15 -16.67
C ASN A 233 25.67 -18.31 -16.68
N SER A 234 26.38 -18.53 -15.57
CA SER A 234 27.32 -19.67 -15.43
C SER A 234 26.62 -20.99 -15.12
N LEU A 235 25.32 -20.98 -14.81
CA LEU A 235 24.53 -22.19 -14.56
C LEU A 235 24.11 -22.90 -15.85
N LYS A 236 24.07 -24.23 -15.79
CA LYS A 236 23.45 -25.08 -16.82
C LYS A 236 21.96 -24.75 -16.95
N MET A 237 21.42 -24.83 -18.17
CA MET A 237 20.02 -24.47 -18.49
C MET A 237 18.99 -25.17 -17.58
N GLU A 238 19.22 -26.43 -17.24
CA GLU A 238 18.36 -27.24 -16.37
C GLU A 238 18.21 -26.64 -14.96
N LYS A 239 19.26 -26.01 -14.46
CA LYS A 239 19.34 -25.44 -13.10
C LYS A 239 18.92 -23.97 -13.05
N LYS A 240 18.80 -23.29 -14.20
CA LYS A 240 18.46 -21.86 -14.27
C LYS A 240 17.08 -21.56 -13.70
N LYS A 241 16.06 -22.36 -14.04
CA LYS A 241 14.69 -22.19 -13.50
C LYS A 241 14.67 -22.38 -11.98
N GLU A 242 15.37 -23.42 -11.51
CA GLU A 242 15.47 -23.75 -10.10
C GLU A 242 16.15 -22.63 -9.31
N PHE A 243 17.21 -22.06 -9.88
CA PHE A 243 17.97 -20.97 -9.31
C PHE A 243 17.17 -19.68 -9.22
N THR A 244 16.50 -19.27 -10.30
CA THR A 244 15.71 -18.04 -10.34
C THR A 244 14.56 -18.09 -9.34
N LEU A 245 13.87 -19.24 -9.24
CA LEU A 245 12.79 -19.41 -8.26
C LEU A 245 13.32 -19.28 -6.82
N PHE A 246 14.49 -19.87 -6.54
CA PHE A 246 15.12 -19.75 -5.23
C PHE A 246 15.58 -18.31 -4.93
N GLY A 247 16.14 -17.61 -5.91
CA GLY A 247 16.51 -16.20 -5.78
C GLY A 247 15.30 -15.30 -5.50
N ALA A 248 14.18 -15.55 -6.17
CA ALA A 248 12.92 -14.84 -5.90
C ALA A 248 12.41 -15.10 -4.47
N LEU A 249 12.54 -16.33 -3.96
CA LEU A 249 12.19 -16.65 -2.57
C LEU A 249 13.05 -15.91 -1.56
N ILE A 250 14.37 -15.81 -1.79
CA ILE A 250 15.26 -15.03 -0.93
C ILE A 250 14.83 -13.56 -0.92
N ILE A 251 14.54 -12.98 -2.09
CA ILE A 251 14.13 -11.57 -2.19
C ILE A 251 12.84 -11.32 -1.40
N GLU A 252 11.83 -12.18 -1.57
CA GLU A 252 10.56 -12.10 -0.82
C GLU A 252 10.79 -12.22 0.69
N PHE A 253 11.61 -13.21 1.10
CA PHE A 253 11.90 -13.47 2.50
C PHE A 253 12.61 -12.29 3.17
N VAL A 254 13.63 -11.73 2.51
CA VAL A 254 14.41 -10.58 2.98
C VAL A 254 13.53 -9.34 3.07
N TRP A 255 12.68 -9.10 2.06
CA TRP A 255 11.71 -7.99 2.10
C TRP A 255 10.77 -8.11 3.30
N ARG A 256 10.24 -9.31 3.56
CA ARG A 256 9.34 -9.57 4.68
C ARG A 256 10.02 -9.36 6.02
N LYS A 257 11.23 -9.90 6.19
CA LYS A 257 12.03 -9.77 7.42
C LYS A 257 12.45 -8.34 7.68
N ARG A 258 12.84 -7.59 6.63
CA ARG A 258 13.07 -6.14 6.74
C ARG A 258 11.84 -5.41 7.25
N ASN A 259 10.66 -5.71 6.70
CA ASN A 259 9.42 -5.06 7.15
C ASN A 259 9.07 -5.45 8.59
N GLN A 260 9.31 -6.69 9.01
CA GLN A 260 9.15 -7.11 10.41
C GLN A 260 10.11 -6.37 11.34
N PHE A 261 11.38 -6.23 10.95
CA PHE A 261 12.38 -5.48 11.71
C PHE A 261 11.99 -4.00 11.83
N VAL A 262 11.70 -3.33 10.71
CA VAL A 262 11.41 -1.88 10.66
C VAL A 262 10.08 -1.54 11.35
N PHE A 263 9.04 -2.35 11.19
CA PHE A 263 7.70 -2.00 11.68
C PHE A 263 7.28 -2.73 12.96
N LYS A 264 8.01 -3.77 13.38
CA LYS A 264 7.66 -4.58 14.57
C LYS A 264 8.82 -4.82 15.53
N ASN A 265 10.01 -4.31 15.22
CA ASN A 265 11.23 -4.48 16.02
C ASN A 265 11.56 -5.96 16.34
N GLU A 266 11.19 -6.88 15.44
CA GLU A 266 11.50 -8.31 15.56
C GLU A 266 12.97 -8.58 15.20
N THR A 267 13.66 -9.44 15.97
CA THR A 267 15.06 -9.83 15.73
C THR A 267 15.21 -10.81 14.56
N LEU A 268 16.32 -10.72 13.83
CA LEU A 268 16.65 -11.66 12.75
C LEU A 268 17.28 -12.94 13.33
N ASP A 269 16.71 -14.11 13.01
CA ASP A 269 17.31 -15.43 13.32
C ASP A 269 17.60 -16.19 12.02
N PRO A 270 18.82 -16.06 11.47
CA PRO A 270 19.19 -16.71 10.21
C PRO A 270 19.03 -18.24 10.24
N THR A 271 19.23 -18.89 11.38
CA THR A 271 19.29 -20.37 11.45
C THR A 271 17.90 -20.98 11.28
N HIS A 272 16.91 -20.45 12.00
CA HIS A 272 15.51 -20.85 11.81
C HIS A 272 14.99 -20.49 10.40
N ASP A 273 15.40 -19.32 9.91
CA ASP A 273 14.93 -18.77 8.64
C ASP A 273 15.48 -19.55 7.43
N ILE A 274 16.72 -20.03 7.48
CA ILE A 274 17.31 -20.92 6.46
C ILE A 274 16.50 -22.21 6.33
N ASN A 275 16.14 -22.84 7.45
CA ASN A 275 15.35 -24.07 7.45
C ASN A 275 13.96 -23.85 6.84
N THR A 276 13.31 -22.74 7.20
CA THR A 276 12.02 -22.34 6.64
C THR A 276 12.10 -22.09 5.13
N LEU A 277 13.15 -21.38 4.69
CA LEU A 277 13.39 -21.08 3.29
C LEU A 277 13.62 -22.36 2.46
N ASN A 278 14.45 -23.27 2.96
CA ASN A 278 14.74 -24.55 2.30
C ASN A 278 13.48 -25.43 2.21
N SER A 279 12.61 -25.45 3.23
CA SER A 279 11.33 -26.18 3.20
C SER A 279 10.37 -25.61 2.16
N ARG A 280 10.16 -24.28 2.13
CA ARG A 280 9.30 -23.62 1.12
C ARG A 280 9.84 -23.79 -0.30
N ALA A 281 11.15 -23.77 -0.45
CA ALA A 281 11.80 -24.03 -1.72
C ALA A 281 11.49 -25.46 -2.20
N LYS A 282 11.63 -26.47 -1.33
CA LYS A 282 11.26 -27.87 -1.65
C LYS A 282 9.80 -27.99 -2.07
N GLU A 283 8.86 -27.37 -1.34
CA GLU A 283 7.44 -27.37 -1.69
C GLU A 283 7.19 -26.81 -3.09
N LEU A 284 7.81 -25.69 -3.42
CA LEU A 284 7.64 -25.04 -4.72
C LEU A 284 8.30 -25.82 -5.86
N PHE A 285 9.45 -26.49 -5.62
CA PHE A 285 10.06 -27.36 -6.63
C PHE A 285 9.23 -28.61 -6.89
N VAL A 286 8.60 -29.17 -5.85
CA VAL A 286 7.65 -30.28 -6.00
C VAL A 286 6.40 -29.83 -6.78
N ALA A 287 5.89 -28.63 -6.50
CA ALA A 287 4.74 -28.07 -7.20
C ALA A 287 5.05 -27.63 -8.65
N ALA A 288 6.28 -27.23 -8.94
CA ALA A 288 6.73 -26.77 -10.27
C ALA A 288 7.29 -27.88 -11.18
N GLY A 289 7.42 -29.12 -10.66
CA GLY A 289 7.77 -30.27 -11.48
C GLY A 289 6.71 -30.58 -12.55
N PRO A 290 7.01 -31.41 -13.56
CA PRO A 290 5.96 -31.97 -14.39
C PRO A 290 4.96 -32.64 -13.45
N VAL A 291 3.68 -32.28 -13.56
CA VAL A 291 2.60 -32.99 -12.88
C VAL A 291 2.84 -34.46 -13.16
N GLN A 292 3.33 -35.21 -12.18
CA GLN A 292 3.25 -36.66 -12.26
C GLN A 292 1.76 -36.88 -12.48
N LYS A 293 1.40 -37.41 -13.66
CA LYS A 293 0.17 -38.15 -13.80
C LYS A 293 0.30 -39.30 -12.80
N LEU A 294 0.01 -39.00 -11.54
CA LEU A 294 -0.26 -40.00 -10.54
C LEU A 294 -1.33 -40.86 -11.20
N ALA A 295 -1.00 -42.14 -11.42
CA ALA A 295 -2.04 -43.16 -11.58
C ALA A 295 -3.11 -42.83 -10.55
N PRO A 296 -4.39 -42.74 -10.96
CA PRO A 296 -5.45 -42.06 -10.21
C PRO A 296 -5.35 -42.48 -8.75
N ARG A 297 -4.76 -41.59 -7.94
CA ARG A 297 -4.55 -41.85 -6.52
C ARG A 297 -5.95 -41.96 -5.99
N ALA A 298 -6.29 -43.13 -5.44
CA ALA A 298 -7.59 -43.45 -4.87
C ALA A 298 -8.14 -42.19 -4.20
N GLN A 299 -9.24 -41.69 -4.77
CA GLN A 299 -9.82 -40.43 -4.38
C GLN A 299 -9.98 -40.42 -2.87
N VAL A 300 -9.29 -39.49 -2.20
CA VAL A 300 -9.79 -38.99 -0.92
C VAL A 300 -11.10 -38.31 -1.30
N SER A 301 -12.19 -39.03 -1.08
CA SER A 301 -13.55 -38.68 -1.41
C SER A 301 -14.03 -37.52 -0.56
N SER A 302 -13.60 -36.30 -0.86
CA SER A 302 -14.57 -35.21 -0.81
C SER A 302 -15.52 -35.44 -1.98
N ASN A 303 -16.53 -36.28 -1.77
CA ASN A 303 -17.59 -36.59 -2.72
C ASN A 303 -18.41 -35.31 -3.01
N ALA A 304 -17.83 -34.38 -3.77
CA ALA A 304 -18.57 -33.43 -4.58
C ALA A 304 -18.85 -34.09 -5.95
N ASN A 305 -19.25 -35.36 -5.93
CA ASN A 305 -19.86 -35.98 -7.10
C ASN A 305 -21.16 -35.23 -7.34
N TRP A 306 -21.34 -34.77 -8.57
CA TRP A 306 -22.59 -34.16 -8.99
C TRP A 306 -23.74 -35.10 -8.61
N LYS A 307 -24.71 -34.59 -7.85
CA LYS A 307 -25.96 -35.27 -7.54
C LYS A 307 -27.10 -34.53 -8.23
N PRO A 308 -28.09 -35.26 -8.77
CA PRO A 308 -29.32 -34.63 -9.21
C PRO A 308 -30.00 -33.92 -8.00
N PRO A 309 -30.80 -32.88 -8.26
CA PRO A 309 -31.57 -32.22 -7.22
C PRO A 309 -32.56 -33.17 -6.53
N GLN A 310 -33.04 -32.79 -5.34
CA GLN A 310 -34.08 -33.53 -4.63
C GLN A 310 -35.41 -33.49 -5.40
N HIS A 311 -36.36 -34.38 -5.05
CA HIS A 311 -37.70 -34.38 -5.62
C HIS A 311 -38.33 -32.98 -5.49
N ASP A 312 -39.04 -32.53 -6.53
CA ASP A 312 -39.65 -31.19 -6.66
C ASP A 312 -38.68 -30.01 -6.84
N PHE A 313 -37.37 -30.26 -6.96
CA PHE A 313 -36.39 -29.23 -7.30
C PHE A 313 -35.87 -29.36 -8.73
N ILE A 314 -35.78 -28.22 -9.42
CA ILE A 314 -35.08 -28.09 -10.69
C ILE A 314 -33.71 -27.45 -10.44
N LYS A 315 -32.66 -28.05 -10.99
CA LYS A 315 -31.29 -27.52 -10.88
C LYS A 315 -30.92 -26.78 -12.17
N LEU A 316 -30.57 -25.50 -12.04
CA LEU A 316 -30.05 -24.69 -13.13
C LEU A 316 -28.52 -24.72 -13.11
N ASN A 317 -27.92 -25.37 -14.11
CA ASN A 317 -26.50 -25.28 -14.40
C ASN A 317 -26.27 -24.20 -15.45
N PHE A 318 -25.27 -23.34 -15.25
CA PHE A 318 -24.92 -22.30 -16.20
C PHE A 318 -23.41 -22.32 -16.49
N ASP A 319 -23.04 -21.92 -17.70
CA ASP A 319 -21.63 -21.72 -18.07
C ASP A 319 -21.50 -20.59 -19.10
N ALA A 320 -20.28 -20.07 -19.24
CA ALA A 320 -19.96 -19.03 -20.19
C ALA A 320 -18.67 -19.36 -20.96
N SER A 321 -18.66 -19.09 -22.26
CA SER A 321 -17.51 -19.25 -23.13
C SER A 321 -17.23 -17.97 -23.92
N ILE A 322 -15.97 -17.70 -24.21
CA ILE A 322 -15.53 -16.54 -24.99
C ILE A 322 -14.64 -17.02 -26.12
N LYS A 323 -14.91 -16.55 -27.35
CA LYS A 323 -14.08 -16.80 -28.52
C LYS A 323 -14.08 -15.58 -29.43
N GLN A 324 -12.89 -15.04 -29.74
CA GLN A 324 -12.69 -13.94 -30.70
C GLN A 324 -13.68 -12.77 -30.48
N ASP A 325 -13.71 -12.22 -29.26
CA ASP A 325 -14.58 -11.11 -28.82
C ASP A 325 -16.10 -11.37 -28.81
N VAL A 326 -16.53 -12.60 -29.07
CA VAL A 326 -17.91 -13.02 -28.87
C VAL A 326 -18.00 -13.88 -27.62
N SER A 327 -18.86 -13.49 -26.67
CA SER A 327 -19.17 -14.32 -25.51
C SER A 327 -20.54 -14.98 -25.67
N ALA A 328 -20.65 -16.23 -25.24
CA ALA A 328 -21.88 -16.98 -25.22
C ALA A 328 -22.10 -17.55 -23.82
N ILE A 329 -23.31 -17.36 -23.30
CA ILE A 329 -23.75 -17.92 -22.03
C ILE A 329 -24.78 -19.00 -22.30
N GLY A 330 -24.72 -20.09 -21.54
CA GLY A 330 -25.59 -21.24 -21.69
C GLY A 330 -26.14 -21.69 -20.34
N LEU A 331 -27.40 -22.11 -20.31
CA LEU A 331 -28.07 -22.66 -19.14
C LEU A 331 -28.71 -24.01 -19.47
N VAL A 332 -28.71 -24.89 -18.49
CA VAL A 332 -29.35 -26.21 -18.55
C VAL A 332 -30.13 -26.42 -17.26
N ALA A 333 -31.45 -26.54 -17.36
CA ALA A 333 -32.31 -27.00 -16.28
C ALA A 333 -32.31 -28.53 -16.26
N ARG A 334 -32.20 -29.11 -15.06
CA ARG A 334 -32.25 -30.56 -14.86
C ARG A 334 -33.27 -30.95 -13.79
N ASP A 335 -33.96 -32.06 -14.01
CA ASP A 335 -34.88 -32.66 -13.04
C ASP A 335 -34.15 -33.50 -11.97
N HIS A 336 -34.92 -34.09 -11.06
CA HIS A 336 -34.43 -34.93 -9.96
C HIS A 336 -33.91 -36.31 -10.41
N TRP A 337 -34.13 -36.71 -11.66
CA TRP A 337 -33.45 -37.85 -12.29
C TRP A 337 -32.12 -37.44 -12.95
N GLY A 338 -31.87 -36.13 -13.08
CA GLY A 338 -30.69 -35.59 -13.70
C GLY A 338 -30.82 -35.31 -15.19
N ASN A 339 -31.99 -35.55 -15.77
CA ASN A 339 -32.27 -35.32 -17.18
C ASN A 339 -32.35 -33.83 -17.45
N ALA A 340 -31.81 -33.39 -18.59
CA ALA A 340 -31.97 -32.01 -19.04
C ALA A 340 -33.42 -31.81 -19.51
N ILE A 341 -34.16 -30.94 -18.82
CA ILE A 341 -35.56 -30.63 -19.17
C ILE A 341 -35.66 -29.43 -20.10
N LYS A 342 -34.76 -28.45 -19.98
CA LYS A 342 -34.69 -27.26 -20.83
C LYS A 342 -33.27 -26.74 -20.92
N MET A 343 -32.95 -26.12 -22.06
CA MET A 343 -31.64 -25.53 -22.32
C MET A 343 -31.84 -24.16 -22.97
N TRP A 344 -31.04 -23.18 -22.55
CA TRP A 344 -31.05 -21.83 -23.11
C TRP A 344 -29.64 -21.40 -23.48
N SER A 345 -29.53 -20.57 -24.51
CA SER A 345 -28.27 -19.91 -24.87
C SER A 345 -28.52 -18.48 -25.35
N LYS A 346 -27.58 -17.59 -25.04
CA LYS A 346 -27.63 -16.18 -25.47
C LYS A 346 -26.21 -15.68 -25.72
N LYS A 347 -26.08 -14.76 -26.68
CA LYS A 347 -24.83 -14.00 -26.87
C LYS A 347 -24.75 -12.88 -25.84
N SER A 348 -23.57 -12.72 -25.25
CA SER A 348 -23.24 -11.61 -24.36
C SER A 348 -22.10 -10.80 -24.97
N SER A 349 -22.04 -9.50 -24.66
CA SER A 349 -20.98 -8.59 -25.11
C SER A 349 -19.82 -8.49 -24.11
N SER A 350 -19.78 -9.35 -23.08
CA SER A 350 -18.72 -9.35 -22.07
C SER A 350 -17.40 -9.92 -22.61
N LEU A 351 -16.31 -9.17 -22.45
CA LEU A 351 -14.95 -9.60 -22.81
C LEU A 351 -14.23 -10.36 -21.66
N ASN A 352 -14.89 -10.54 -20.51
CA ASN A 352 -14.33 -11.21 -19.34
C ASN A 352 -15.16 -12.45 -18.97
N VAL A 353 -14.49 -13.61 -18.86
CA VAL A 353 -15.11 -14.91 -18.57
C VAL A 353 -15.83 -14.92 -17.21
N ASP A 354 -15.24 -14.30 -16.18
CA ASP A 354 -15.82 -14.28 -14.84
C ASP A 354 -17.08 -13.39 -14.80
N LEU A 355 -17.04 -12.25 -15.49
CA LEU A 355 -18.19 -11.38 -15.65
C LEU A 355 -19.30 -12.06 -16.47
N ALA A 356 -18.93 -12.80 -17.52
CA ALA A 356 -19.88 -13.56 -18.33
C ALA A 356 -20.57 -14.67 -17.51
N LYS A 357 -19.85 -15.31 -16.57
CA LYS A 357 -20.45 -16.27 -15.62
C LYS A 357 -21.40 -15.61 -14.63
N CYS A 358 -21.10 -14.40 -14.17
CA CYS A 358 -22.00 -13.65 -13.30
C CYS A 358 -23.30 -13.27 -14.02
N ILE A 359 -23.21 -12.83 -15.28
CA ILE A 359 -24.37 -12.55 -16.13
C ILE A 359 -25.19 -13.83 -16.39
N ALA A 360 -24.53 -14.97 -16.57
CA ALA A 360 -25.22 -16.25 -16.72
C ALA A 360 -25.98 -16.69 -15.44
N LEU A 361 -25.44 -16.36 -14.26
CA LEU A 361 -26.10 -16.58 -12.97
C LEU A 361 -27.31 -15.67 -12.78
N GLU A 362 -27.17 -14.37 -13.06
CA GLU A 362 -28.27 -13.41 -13.02
C GLU A 362 -29.43 -13.88 -13.92
N TRP A 363 -29.11 -14.28 -15.14
CA TRP A 363 -30.09 -14.81 -16.08
C TRP A 363 -30.74 -16.13 -15.60
N ALA A 364 -30.00 -16.97 -14.87
CA ALA A 364 -30.56 -18.18 -14.24
C ALA A 364 -31.63 -17.85 -13.20
N ILE A 365 -31.38 -16.82 -12.39
CA ILE A 365 -32.30 -16.37 -11.33
C ILE A 365 -33.57 -15.77 -11.94
N ASP A 366 -33.44 -14.95 -12.99
CA ASP A 366 -34.58 -14.38 -13.71
C ASP A 366 -35.47 -15.47 -14.34
N LEU A 367 -34.84 -16.50 -14.93
CA LEU A 367 -35.56 -17.64 -15.50
C LEU A 367 -36.27 -18.47 -14.41
N ALA A 368 -35.62 -18.67 -13.26
CA ALA A 368 -36.23 -19.36 -12.13
C ALA A 368 -37.45 -18.60 -11.59
N THR A 369 -37.40 -17.27 -11.56
CA THR A 369 -38.48 -16.41 -11.03
C THR A 369 -39.64 -16.22 -12.01
N SER A 370 -39.39 -16.33 -13.32
CA SER A 370 -40.41 -16.14 -14.35
C SER A 370 -41.14 -17.43 -14.78
N GLN A 371 -40.54 -18.60 -14.53
CA GLN A 371 -41.10 -19.90 -14.94
C GLN A 371 -41.34 -20.87 -13.78
N GLY A 372 -40.92 -20.54 -12.57
CA GLY A 372 -41.23 -21.24 -11.32
C GLY A 372 -42.19 -20.42 -10.48
#